data_AF-A0A561W123-F1
#
_entry.id   AF-A0A561W123-F1
#
_cell.length_a   1.000
_cell.length_b   1.000
_cell.length_c   1.000
_cell.angle_alpha   90.00
_cell.angle_beta   90.00
_cell.angle_gamma   90.00
#
_symmetry.space_group_name_H-M   'P 1'
#
loop_
_entity.id
_entity.type
_entity.pdbx_description
1 polymer ?
#
loop_
_entity_poly.entity_id
_entity_poly.type
_entity_poly.pdbx_seq_one_letter_code
_entity_poly.pdbx_strand_id
1 'polypeptide(L)'
;MAPTNHQKHQAGRHLAVAEALLHGHSASLHGPQTFVTISGRTAAVQVAAQGTWMIADIDKMTAMSVDVYVLVDVTEGRRDFYVVPGEDLRAGVRERHDEFMASVGGVRPRNPESRHTAIYPKDVEVWRNRWSLFEDAAQSVIGDATS
;
A
#
# COMPACT_ATOMS: atom_id res chain seq x y z
N MET A 1 -14.19 -17.19 15.97
CA MET A 1 -14.14 -17.29 14.50
C MET A 1 -13.08 -16.33 14.00
N ALA A 2 -12.16 -16.78 13.15
CA ALA A 2 -11.13 -15.91 12.59
C ALA A 2 -11.72 -15.04 11.45
N PRO A 3 -11.29 -13.77 11.30
CA PRO A 3 -11.80 -12.91 10.23
C PRO A 3 -11.37 -13.41 8.85
N THR A 4 -12.24 -13.26 7.85
CA THR A 4 -11.96 -13.57 6.44
C THR A 4 -10.98 -12.57 5.84
N ASN A 5 -10.34 -12.90 4.71
CA ASN A 5 -9.49 -11.95 3.99
C ASN A 5 -10.26 -10.69 3.59
N HIS A 6 -11.52 -10.85 3.15
CA HIS A 6 -12.39 -9.72 2.84
C HIS A 6 -12.59 -8.80 4.06
N GLN A 7 -12.89 -9.37 5.24
CA GLN A 7 -13.05 -8.60 6.47
C GLN A 7 -11.75 -7.88 6.87
N LYS A 8 -10.58 -8.53 6.71
CA LYS A 8 -9.27 -7.91 6.97
C LYS A 8 -8.99 -6.72 6.04
N HIS A 9 -9.23 -6.88 4.73
CA HIS A 9 -9.07 -5.79 3.77
C HIS A 9 -10.03 -4.62 4.03
N GLN A 10 -11.29 -4.91 4.36
CA GLN A 10 -12.24 -3.87 4.78
C GLN A 10 -11.75 -3.15 6.04
N ALA A 11 -11.35 -3.88 7.08
CA ALA A 11 -10.84 -3.30 8.32
C ALA A 11 -9.63 -2.37 8.05
N GLY A 12 -8.67 -2.81 7.24
CA GLY A 12 -7.51 -1.97 6.92
C GLY A 12 -7.87 -0.67 6.18
N ARG A 13 -8.86 -0.68 5.29
CA ARG A 13 -9.36 0.55 4.65
C ARG A 13 -9.98 1.51 5.66
N HIS A 14 -10.78 0.99 6.59
CA HIS A 14 -11.38 1.82 7.63
C HIS A 14 -10.32 2.40 8.57
N LEU A 15 -9.29 1.61 8.91
CA LEU A 15 -8.15 2.08 9.69
C LEU A 15 -7.37 3.16 8.95
N ALA A 16 -7.09 2.98 7.65
CA ALA A 16 -6.42 3.99 6.83
C ALA A 16 -7.21 5.30 6.76
N VAL A 17 -8.54 5.24 6.60
CA VAL A 17 -9.40 6.42 6.62
C VAL A 17 -9.39 7.09 8.00
N ALA A 18 -9.56 6.31 9.07
CA ALA A 18 -9.56 6.85 10.43
C ALA A 18 -8.23 7.53 10.77
N GLU A 19 -7.11 6.89 10.43
CA GLU A 19 -5.78 7.44 10.67
C GLU A 19 -5.56 8.72 9.84
N ALA A 20 -5.90 8.73 8.55
CA ALA A 20 -5.81 9.93 7.71
C ALA A 20 -6.60 11.12 8.30
N LEU A 21 -7.81 10.87 8.83
CA LEU A 21 -8.62 11.89 9.51
C LEU A 21 -7.93 12.42 10.78
N LEU A 22 -7.26 11.57 11.54
CA LEU A 22 -6.50 11.97 12.74
C LEU A 22 -5.27 12.84 12.39
N HIS A 23 -4.69 12.66 11.20
CA HIS A 23 -3.65 13.54 10.66
C HIS A 23 -4.19 14.81 9.97
N GLY A 24 -5.51 15.04 10.01
CA GLY A 24 -6.14 16.26 9.49
C GLY A 24 -6.46 16.24 8.00
N HIS A 25 -6.33 15.09 7.32
CA HIS A 25 -6.71 14.95 5.91
C HIS A 25 -8.19 14.63 5.78
N SER A 26 -8.85 15.15 4.72
CA SER A 26 -10.17 14.64 4.33
C SER A 26 -10.01 13.21 3.82
N ALA A 27 -10.81 12.26 4.31
CA ALA A 27 -10.69 10.87 3.88
C ALA A 27 -12.03 10.13 3.82
N SER A 28 -12.16 9.23 2.85
CA SER A 28 -13.35 8.40 2.67
C SER A 28 -13.02 7.08 1.95
N LEU A 29 -13.93 6.10 2.08
CA LEU A 29 -13.83 4.87 1.30
C LEU A 29 -14.11 5.17 -0.18
N HIS A 30 -13.28 4.65 -1.07
CA HIS A 30 -13.44 4.83 -2.52
C HIS A 30 -13.64 3.48 -3.21
N GLY A 31 -14.73 3.35 -3.98
CA GLY A 31 -14.96 2.19 -4.85
C GLY A 31 -14.82 0.82 -4.16
N PRO A 32 -14.55 -0.23 -4.95
CA PRO A 32 -14.43 -1.59 -4.44
C PRO A 32 -13.10 -1.85 -3.70
N GLN A 33 -13.23 -2.68 -2.66
CA GLN A 33 -12.30 -3.50 -1.86
C GLN A 33 -10.89 -3.00 -1.45
N THR A 34 -10.22 -2.11 -2.19
CA THR A 34 -8.82 -1.72 -1.91
C THR A 34 -8.56 -0.23 -1.98
N PHE A 35 -9.51 0.61 -2.39
CA PHE A 35 -9.24 2.03 -2.56
C PHE A 35 -9.87 2.91 -1.48
N VAL A 36 -9.21 4.03 -1.21
CA VAL A 36 -9.69 5.14 -0.37
C VAL A 36 -9.39 6.46 -1.10
N THR A 37 -10.13 7.51 -0.79
CA THR A 37 -9.81 8.88 -1.21
C THR A 37 -9.27 9.63 0.00
N ILE A 38 -8.10 10.25 -0.12
CA ILE A 38 -7.47 11.07 0.93
C ILE A 38 -7.01 12.38 0.29
N SER A 39 -7.43 13.52 0.82
CA SER A 39 -7.16 14.86 0.27
C SER A 39 -7.46 14.97 -1.23
N GLY A 40 -8.56 14.36 -1.69
CA GLY A 40 -8.97 14.33 -3.09
C GLY A 40 -8.22 13.33 -3.98
N ARG A 41 -7.21 12.62 -3.46
CA ARG A 41 -6.42 11.64 -4.22
C ARG A 41 -6.87 10.21 -3.93
N THR A 42 -6.90 9.37 -4.96
CA THR A 42 -7.15 7.93 -4.78
C THR A 42 -5.87 7.22 -4.33
N ALA A 43 -5.94 6.51 -3.20
CA ALA A 43 -4.86 5.66 -2.69
C ALA A 43 -5.31 4.20 -2.61
N ALA A 44 -4.38 3.28 -2.89
CA ALA A 44 -4.60 1.85 -2.68
C ALA A 44 -4.18 1.45 -1.26
N VAL A 45 -4.99 0.62 -0.62
CA VAL A 45 -4.76 0.09 0.73
C VAL A 45 -4.42 -1.38 0.63
N GLN A 46 -3.30 -1.78 1.24
CA GLN A 46 -2.96 -3.18 1.44
C GLN A 46 -2.82 -3.49 2.92
N VAL A 47 -3.21 -4.71 3.31
CA VAL A 47 -3.26 -5.12 4.72
C VAL A 47 -2.36 -6.32 4.97
N ALA A 48 -1.46 -6.19 5.93
CA ALA A 48 -0.70 -7.28 6.50
C ALA A 48 -1.39 -7.72 7.79
N ALA A 49 -1.78 -9.00 7.86
CA ALA A 49 -2.37 -9.60 9.06
C ALA A 49 -1.46 -10.66 9.72
N GLN A 50 -0.30 -10.91 9.12
CA GLN A 50 0.71 -11.89 9.55
C GLN A 50 2.13 -11.32 9.37
N GLY A 51 2.28 -10.00 9.45
CA GLY A 51 3.56 -9.28 9.44
C GLY A 51 4.17 -9.07 8.06
N THR A 52 3.44 -9.36 6.98
CA THR A 52 3.93 -9.21 5.60
C THR A 52 2.75 -8.95 4.66
N TRP A 53 2.96 -8.09 3.65
CA TRP A 53 2.00 -7.90 2.56
C TRP A 53 2.34 -8.87 1.43
N MET A 54 1.44 -9.85 1.21
CA MET A 54 1.60 -10.82 0.14
C MET A 54 1.11 -10.24 -1.19
N ILE A 55 1.98 -10.28 -2.19
CA ILE A 55 1.67 -9.90 -3.57
C ILE A 55 1.55 -11.19 -4.37
N ALA A 56 0.34 -11.50 -4.84
CA ALA A 56 0.08 -12.73 -5.58
C ALA A 56 0.64 -12.67 -7.02
N ASP A 57 0.70 -11.50 -7.63
CA ASP A 57 1.23 -11.32 -8.98
C ASP A 57 1.99 -10.00 -9.05
N ILE A 58 3.31 -10.10 -9.19
CA ILE A 58 4.18 -8.94 -9.27
C ILE A 58 3.93 -8.10 -10.52
N ASP A 59 3.66 -8.72 -11.67
CA ASP A 59 3.46 -8.00 -12.92
C ASP A 59 2.19 -7.16 -12.82
N LYS A 60 1.12 -7.74 -12.27
CA LYS A 60 -0.11 -7.02 -11.99
C LYS A 60 0.13 -5.85 -11.04
N MET A 61 0.87 -6.05 -9.94
CA MET A 61 1.15 -4.98 -8.98
C MET A 61 1.97 -3.84 -9.60
N THR A 62 3.01 -4.17 -10.39
CA THR A 62 3.87 -3.18 -11.02
C THR A 62 3.23 -2.46 -12.20
N ALA A 63 2.17 -3.03 -12.80
CA ALA A 63 1.39 -2.39 -13.85
C ALA A 63 0.34 -1.39 -13.32
N MET A 64 0.08 -1.36 -12.00
CA MET A 64 -0.90 -0.44 -11.42
C MET A 64 -0.41 1.01 -11.46
N SER A 65 -1.27 1.92 -11.92
CA SER A 65 -1.00 3.37 -12.00
C SER A 65 -1.49 4.15 -10.76
N VAL A 66 -1.37 3.56 -9.58
CA VAL A 66 -1.79 4.22 -8.33
C VAL A 66 -0.67 5.10 -7.83
N ASP A 67 -0.99 6.34 -7.44
CA ASP A 67 0.00 7.34 -7.01
C ASP A 67 0.52 7.11 -5.59
N VAL A 68 -0.33 6.61 -4.69
CA VAL A 68 0.02 6.39 -3.28
C VAL A 68 -0.57 5.08 -2.78
N TYR A 69 0.24 4.33 -2.04
CA TYR A 69 -0.19 3.17 -1.29
C TYR A 69 -0.19 3.48 0.21
N VAL A 70 -1.23 3.03 0.90
CA VAL A 70 -1.26 2.96 2.36
C VAL A 70 -1.18 1.49 2.75
N LEU A 71 -0.02 1.09 3.28
CA LEU A 71 0.19 -0.25 3.80
C LEU A 71 -0.15 -0.24 5.29
N VAL A 72 -1.11 -1.09 5.66
CA VAL A 72 -1.61 -1.20 7.05
C VAL A 72 -1.16 -2.54 7.61
N ASP A 73 -0.39 -2.53 8.70
CA ASP A 73 -0.05 -3.72 9.46
C ASP A 73 -0.95 -3.82 10.69
N VAL A 74 -1.77 -4.87 10.74
CA VAL A 74 -2.71 -5.17 11.85
C VAL A 74 -2.28 -6.40 12.67
N THR A 75 -1.04 -6.85 12.49
CA THR A 75 -0.52 -8.07 13.11
C THR A 75 -0.44 -7.92 14.63
N GLU A 76 -0.96 -8.90 15.37
CA GLU A 76 -0.91 -8.94 16.84
C GLU A 76 -1.48 -7.68 17.53
N GLY A 77 -2.46 -7.03 16.90
CA GLY A 77 -3.09 -5.83 17.45
C GLY A 77 -2.29 -4.54 17.25
N ARG A 78 -1.13 -4.61 16.60
CA ARG A 78 -0.43 -3.42 16.08
C ARG A 78 -1.29 -2.70 15.05
N ARG A 79 -0.98 -1.42 14.85
CA ARG A 79 -1.59 -0.55 13.83
C ARG A 79 -0.50 0.35 13.28
N ASP A 80 0.37 -0.25 12.46
CA ASP A 80 1.41 0.52 11.78
C ASP A 80 0.95 0.88 10.37
N PHE A 81 1.26 2.11 9.98
CA PHE A 81 0.90 2.66 8.69
C PHE A 81 2.16 3.09 7.94
N TYR A 82 2.23 2.72 6.66
CA TYR A 82 3.30 3.14 5.77
C TYR A 82 2.67 3.77 4.54
N VAL A 83 2.95 5.05 4.31
CA VAL A 83 2.40 5.81 3.20
C VAL A 83 3.51 5.96 2.17
N VAL A 84 3.35 5.28 1.03
CA VAL A 84 4.43 5.08 0.06
C VAL A 84 4.02 5.64 -1.30
N PRO A 85 4.85 6.45 -1.98
CA PRO A 85 4.65 6.78 -3.38
C PRO A 85 4.57 5.50 -4.21
N GLY A 86 3.63 5.47 -5.14
CA GLY A 86 3.33 4.25 -5.89
C GLY A 86 4.48 3.83 -6.80
N GLU A 87 5.21 4.77 -7.38
CA GLU A 87 6.40 4.49 -8.16
C GLU A 87 7.48 3.83 -7.30
N ASP A 88 7.82 4.43 -6.16
CA ASP A 88 8.82 3.91 -5.23
C ASP A 88 8.46 2.50 -4.73
N LEU A 89 7.19 2.26 -4.39
CA LEU A 89 6.75 0.94 -3.94
C LEU A 89 6.90 -0.10 -5.06
N ARG A 90 6.47 0.23 -6.28
CA ARG A 90 6.54 -0.69 -7.43
C ARG A 90 7.99 -0.98 -7.83
N ALA A 91 8.84 0.05 -7.87
CA ALA A 91 10.26 -0.09 -8.16
C ALA A 91 10.95 -0.99 -7.11
N GLY A 92 10.76 -0.69 -5.82
CA GLY A 92 11.37 -1.48 -4.74
C GLY A 92 10.85 -2.92 -4.66
N VAL A 93 9.59 -3.18 -5.04
CA VAL A 93 9.06 -4.55 -5.15
C VAL A 93 9.69 -5.30 -6.33
N ARG A 94 9.85 -4.63 -7.48
CA ARG A 94 10.49 -5.21 -8.67
C ARG A 94 11.95 -5.56 -8.40
N GLU A 95 12.71 -4.61 -7.87
CA GLU A 95 14.12 -4.79 -7.52
C GLU A 95 14.34 -6.02 -6.63
N ARG A 96 13.66 -6.08 -5.47
CA ARG A 96 13.80 -7.22 -4.54
C ARG A 96 13.36 -8.55 -5.14
N HIS A 97 12.37 -8.54 -6.04
CA HIS A 97 11.97 -9.73 -6.76
C HIS A 97 13.06 -10.20 -7.73
N ASP A 98 13.64 -9.28 -8.49
CA ASP A 98 14.67 -9.60 -9.48
C ASP A 98 15.96 -10.07 -8.80
N GLU A 99 16.34 -9.46 -7.68
CA GLU A 99 17.42 -9.95 -6.80
C GLU A 99 17.16 -11.38 -6.32
N PHE A 100 15.95 -11.67 -5.85
CA PHE A 100 15.58 -13.01 -5.44
C PHE A 100 15.66 -14.00 -6.62
N MET A 101 15.12 -13.64 -7.78
CA MET A 101 15.16 -14.50 -8.97
C MET A 101 16.60 -14.77 -9.41
N ALA A 102 17.48 -13.77 -9.37
CA ALA A 102 18.90 -13.95 -9.63
C ALA A 102 19.54 -14.93 -8.64
N SER A 103 19.20 -14.84 -7.35
CA SER A 103 19.74 -15.74 -6.31
C SER A 103 19.34 -17.22 -6.48
N VAL A 104 18.23 -17.50 -7.17
CA VAL A 104 17.75 -18.86 -7.46
C VAL A 104 18.01 -19.31 -8.89
N GLY A 105 18.80 -18.55 -9.67
CA GLY A 105 19.16 -18.90 -11.04
C GLY A 105 18.05 -18.68 -12.08
N GLY A 106 17.13 -17.76 -11.81
CA GLY A 106 16.06 -17.36 -12.73
C GLY A 106 14.82 -18.25 -12.70
N VAL A 107 14.84 -19.37 -11.98
CA VAL A 107 13.70 -20.28 -11.85
C VAL A 107 13.47 -20.65 -10.39
N ARG A 108 12.22 -20.55 -9.92
CA ARG A 108 11.88 -20.90 -8.54
C ARG A 108 11.98 -22.41 -8.30
N PRO A 109 12.68 -22.87 -7.24
CA PRO A 109 12.92 -24.31 -7.01
C PRO A 109 11.67 -25.18 -6.80
N ARG A 110 10.56 -24.61 -6.33
CA ARG A 110 9.33 -25.38 -5.99
C ARG A 110 8.18 -25.16 -6.97
N ASN A 111 7.99 -23.91 -7.40
CA ASN A 111 6.92 -23.54 -8.32
C ASN A 111 7.47 -22.49 -9.30
N PRO A 112 7.99 -22.93 -10.46
CA PRO A 112 8.55 -22.05 -11.48
C PRO A 112 7.62 -20.93 -11.93
N GLU A 113 6.31 -21.20 -11.99
CA GLU A 113 5.28 -20.27 -12.47
C GLU A 113 4.83 -19.25 -11.41
N SER A 114 5.30 -19.38 -10.16
CA SER A 114 4.86 -18.49 -9.09
C SER A 114 5.41 -17.08 -9.29
N ARG A 115 4.49 -16.12 -9.38
CA ARG A 115 4.79 -14.67 -9.38
C ARG A 115 4.64 -14.04 -8.00
N HIS A 116 4.61 -14.87 -6.95
CA HIS A 116 4.39 -14.39 -5.60
C HIS A 116 5.63 -13.66 -5.09
N THR A 117 5.40 -12.51 -4.47
CA THR A 117 6.41 -11.79 -3.71
C THR A 117 5.81 -11.22 -2.43
N ALA A 118 6.65 -10.64 -1.59
CA ALA A 118 6.30 -10.13 -0.29
C ALA A 118 6.92 -8.74 -0.08
N ILE A 119 6.18 -7.87 0.60
CA ILE A 119 6.74 -6.66 1.21
C ILE A 119 6.86 -6.94 2.70
N TYR A 120 8.05 -6.74 3.25
CA TYR A 120 8.30 -6.82 4.69
C TYR A 120 8.32 -5.42 5.30
N PRO A 121 7.97 -5.26 6.59
CA PRO A 121 8.01 -3.96 7.27
C PRO A 121 9.34 -3.21 7.10
N LYS A 122 10.46 -3.94 7.19
CA LYS A 122 11.81 -3.38 6.96
C LYS A 122 12.00 -2.72 5.59
N ASP A 123 11.28 -3.19 4.56
CA ASP A 123 11.41 -2.68 3.19
C ASP A 123 10.72 -1.32 3.03
N VAL A 124 9.81 -0.97 3.97
CA VAL A 124 8.97 0.24 3.91
C VAL A 124 9.11 1.12 5.15
N GLU A 125 10.00 0.78 6.09
CA GLU A 125 10.15 1.51 7.37
C GLU A 125 10.41 2.99 7.16
N VAL A 126 11.16 3.36 6.12
CA VAL A 126 11.44 4.76 5.77
C VAL A 126 10.16 5.57 5.51
N TRP A 127 9.06 4.90 5.11
CA TRP A 127 7.75 5.49 4.78
C TRP A 127 6.73 5.42 5.92
N ARG A 128 7.15 4.97 7.10
CA ARG A 128 6.26 4.85 8.26
C ARG A 128 5.68 6.20 8.64
N ASN A 129 4.36 6.25 8.80
CA ASN A 129 3.57 7.43 9.18
C ASN A 129 3.82 8.69 8.32
N ARG A 130 4.24 8.56 7.05
CA ARG A 130 4.44 9.69 6.13
C ARG A 130 3.13 10.23 5.52
N TRP A 131 2.17 10.55 6.37
CA TRP A 131 0.87 11.10 5.96
C TRP A 131 0.98 12.45 5.23
N SER A 132 2.06 13.21 5.49
CA SER A 132 2.34 14.48 4.80
C SER A 132 2.44 14.36 3.28
N LEU A 133 2.61 13.15 2.72
CA LEU A 133 2.52 12.91 1.27
C LEU A 133 1.15 13.30 0.67
N PHE A 134 0.12 13.50 1.50
CA PHE A 134 -1.19 13.98 1.08
C PHE A 134 -1.39 15.50 1.22
N GLU A 135 -0.37 16.25 1.66
CA GLU A 135 -0.44 17.72 1.83
C GLU A 135 -0.27 18.45 0.48
N ASP A 136 0.53 17.92 -0.43
CA ASP A 136 0.90 18.57 -1.70
C ASP A 136 -0.28 18.83 -2.66
N ALA A 137 -1.40 18.12 -2.50
CA ALA A 137 -2.57 18.30 -3.38
C ALA A 137 -3.54 19.39 -2.91
N ALA A 138 -3.52 19.78 -1.64
CA ALA A 138 -4.43 20.79 -1.11
C ALA A 138 -4.11 22.20 -1.65
N GLN A 139 -2.86 22.46 -2.03
CA GLN A 139 -2.43 23.76 -2.56
C GLN A 139 -2.80 23.96 -4.04
N SER A 140 -2.96 22.89 -4.82
CA SER A 140 -3.25 23.01 -6.26
C SER A 140 -4.71 23.39 -6.56
N VAL A 141 -5.65 23.16 -5.62
CA VAL A 141 -7.08 23.46 -5.81
C VAL A 141 -7.41 24.91 -5.42
N ILE A 142 -6.60 25.56 -4.59
CA ILE A 142 -6.82 26.95 -4.16
C ILE A 142 -6.29 27.96 -5.19
N GLY A 143 -5.34 27.58 -6.05
CA GLY A 143 -4.74 28.46 -7.06
C GLY A 143 -5.60 28.75 -8.30
N ASP A 144 -6.55 27.88 -8.65
CA ASP A 144 -7.37 28.02 -9.87
C ASP A 144 -8.66 28.83 -9.66
N ALA A 145 -8.97 29.23 -8.43
CA ALA A 145 -10.19 30.00 -8.11
C ALA A 145 -9.97 31.53 -8.13
N THR A 146 -8.77 32.01 -8.45
CA THR A 146 -8.44 33.44 -8.52
C THR A 146 -7.50 33.75 -9.68
N SER A 147 -8.00 33.67 -10.91
CA SER A 147 -7.40 34.30 -12.10
C SER A 147 -8.50 34.77 -13.06
#